data_AF-A0A1Y0XVY0-F1
#
_entry.id   AF-A0A1Y0XVY0-F1
#
_cell.length_a   1.000
_cell.length_b   1.000
_cell.length_c   1.000
_cell.angle_alpha   90.00
_cell.angle_beta   90.00
_cell.angle_gamma   90.00
#
_symmetry.space_group_name_H-M   'P 1'
#
loop_
_entity.id
_entity.type
_entity.pdbx_description
1 polymer ?
#
loop_
_entity_poly.entity_id
_entity_poly.type
_entity_poly.pdbx_seq_one_letter_code
_entity_poly.pdbx_strand_id
1 'polypeptide(L)'
;MVDASTCPVKCLGSRWEDGWRKCLGSRWEDGWRYYIFRDVVGQERKLTWSQMTRRPDIVALFGGNISWLKSHFPYHTTVMKSHPDGSVSHHRIVSDFVISDAANWLASECLIQDSEKHLKHTILAEDHTP
;
A
#
# COMPACT_ATOMS: atom_id res chain seq x y z
N MET A 1 -1.25 -1.00 16.34
CA MET A 1 -0.38 -0.76 15.18
C MET A 1 -0.35 -2.07 14.39
N VAL A 2 -0.59 -2.06 13.08
CA VAL A 2 -0.61 -3.28 12.26
C VAL A 2 0.82 -3.85 12.21
N ASP A 3 0.98 -5.14 12.50
CA ASP A 3 2.28 -5.79 12.46
C ASP A 3 2.65 -6.14 11.01
N ALA A 4 3.68 -5.46 10.50
CA ALA A 4 4.20 -5.65 9.14
C ALA A 4 4.62 -7.10 8.85
N SER A 5 5.04 -7.87 9.86
CA SER A 5 5.44 -9.27 9.70
C SER A 5 4.28 -10.19 9.33
N THR A 6 3.05 -9.78 9.61
CA THR A 6 1.83 -10.53 9.30
C THR A 6 1.26 -10.21 7.92
N CYS A 7 1.74 -9.14 7.27
CA CYS A 7 1.28 -8.75 5.95
C CYS A 7 1.82 -9.71 4.89
N PRO A 8 0.94 -10.32 4.06
CA PRO A 8 1.38 -11.27 3.04
C PRO A 8 2.01 -10.56 1.83
N VAL A 9 1.82 -9.24 1.70
CA VAL A 9 2.48 -8.38 0.70
C VAL A 9 3.68 -7.72 1.36
N LYS A 10 4.85 -7.82 0.71
CA LYS A 10 6.07 -7.19 1.22
C LYS A 10 6.38 -5.94 0.43
N CYS A 11 6.68 -4.83 1.09
CA CYS A 11 7.33 -3.76 0.37
C CYS A 11 8.77 -4.16 0.02
N LEU A 12 9.22 -3.72 -1.16
CA LEU A 12 10.60 -3.82 -1.62
C LEU A 12 11.28 -2.44 -1.66
N GLY A 13 10.52 -1.35 -1.58
CA GLY A 13 11.00 0.03 -1.47
C GLY A 13 10.13 0.99 -2.28
N SER A 14 10.53 2.25 -2.31
CA SER A 14 9.99 3.25 -3.23
C SER A 14 11.08 3.77 -4.15
N ARG A 15 10.70 4.12 -5.39
CA ARG A 15 11.61 4.67 -6.38
C ARG A 15 11.00 5.91 -6.98
N TRP A 16 11.78 6.98 -6.97
CA TRP A 16 11.56 8.10 -7.87
C TRP A 16 12.12 7.71 -9.23
N GLU A 17 11.28 7.65 -10.25
CA GLU A 17 11.81 7.72 -11.60
C GLU A 17 11.93 9.18 -11.96
N ASP A 18 13.17 9.65 -11.99
CA ASP A 18 13.50 10.89 -12.67
C ASP A 18 13.07 10.72 -14.13
N GLY A 19 12.16 11.57 -14.62
CA GLY A 19 11.92 11.71 -16.05
C GLY A 19 13.19 12.23 -16.73
N TRP A 20 14.14 11.35 -17.08
CA TRP A 20 15.34 11.78 -17.79
C TRP A 20 15.02 11.98 -19.27
N ARG A 21 14.79 13.24 -19.67
CA ARG A 21 15.73 13.94 -20.56
C ARG A 21 15.48 15.45 -20.64
N LYS A 22 16.53 16.19 -20.25
CA LYS A 22 17.04 17.46 -20.81
C LYS A 22 16.20 18.06 -21.95
N CYS A 23 15.73 19.30 -21.75
CA CYS A 23 16.23 20.48 -22.47
C CYS A 23 15.53 21.75 -21.95
N LEU A 24 16.32 22.75 -21.58
CA LEU A 24 16.00 24.18 -21.68
C LEU A 24 14.65 24.66 -21.10
N GLY A 25 14.71 25.19 -19.88
CA GLY A 25 13.73 26.18 -19.41
C GLY A 25 12.58 25.60 -18.59
N SER A 26 12.72 25.67 -17.27
CA SER A 26 11.66 26.09 -16.37
C SER A 26 10.29 25.40 -16.52
N ARG A 27 10.24 24.08 -16.38
CA ARG A 27 9.02 23.40 -15.94
C ARG A 27 9.42 22.12 -15.19
N TRP A 28 9.18 22.11 -13.89
CA TRP A 28 9.26 20.89 -13.08
C TRP A 28 8.19 19.94 -13.63
N GLU A 29 8.59 18.90 -14.36
CA GLU A 29 7.70 17.78 -14.60
C GLU A 29 7.66 16.97 -13.30
N ASP A 30 6.47 16.85 -12.72
CA ASP A 30 6.22 16.09 -11.50
C ASP A 30 6.68 14.64 -11.71
N GLY A 31 7.84 14.29 -11.15
CA GLY A 31 8.29 12.91 -11.08
C GLY A 31 7.26 12.08 -10.32
N TRP A 32 6.87 10.92 -10.86
CA TRP A 32 5.95 10.02 -10.18
C TRP A 32 6.73 9.15 -9.20
N ARG A 33 6.36 9.18 -7.91
CA ARG A 33 6.87 8.20 -6.93
C ARG A 33 6.16 6.87 -7.16
N TYR A 34 6.96 5.83 -7.33
CA TYR A 34 6.48 4.46 -7.43
C TYR A 34 6.80 3.69 -6.15
N TYR A 35 5.86 2.84 -5.75
CA TYR A 35 6.00 1.90 -4.65
C TYR A 35 6.13 0.51 -5.25
N ILE A 36 7.16 -0.21 -4.83
CA ILE A 36 7.52 -1.53 -5.36
C ILE A 36 7.16 -2.55 -4.29
N PHE A 37 6.26 -3.46 -4.63
CA PHE A 37 5.77 -4.51 -3.76
C PHE A 37 6.12 -5.88 -4.33
N ARG A 38 6.31 -6.85 -3.46
CA ARG A 38 6.19 -8.27 -3.77
C ARG A 38 4.79 -8.71 -3.38
N ASP A 39 3.98 -9.07 -4.37
CA ASP A 39 2.62 -9.57 -4.15
C ASP A 39 2.63 -10.97 -3.51
N VAL A 40 1.44 -11.47 -3.17
CA VAL A 40 1.29 -12.76 -2.47
C VAL A 40 1.72 -13.97 -3.31
N VAL A 41 1.82 -13.83 -4.63
CA VAL A 41 2.33 -14.88 -5.53
C VAL A 41 3.83 -14.74 -5.80
N GLY A 42 4.48 -13.76 -5.17
CA GLY A 42 5.92 -13.51 -5.29
C GLY A 42 6.32 -12.63 -6.48
N GLN A 43 5.36 -12.07 -7.23
CA GLN A 43 5.65 -11.19 -8.35
C GLN A 43 5.91 -9.76 -7.87
N GLU A 44 6.86 -9.10 -8.53
CA GLU A 44 7.12 -7.69 -8.31
C GLU A 44 6.04 -6.83 -8.99
N ARG A 45 5.47 -5.90 -8.23
CA ARG A 45 4.42 -4.98 -8.68
C ARG A 45 4.84 -3.56 -8.37
N LYS A 46 4.81 -2.72 -9.40
CA LYS A 46 5.12 -1.29 -9.31
C LYS A 46 3.81 -0.50 -9.39
N LEU A 47 3.49 0.25 -8.35
CA LEU A 47 2.26 1.05 -8.28
C LEU A 47 2.59 2.51 -7.98
N THR A 48 1.90 3.45 -8.64
CA THR A 48 1.87 4.85 -8.22
C THR A 48 0.91 5.04 -7.05
N TRP A 49 0.98 6.19 -6.38
CA TRP A 49 -0.01 6.57 -5.36
C TRP A 49 -1.46 6.46 -5.87
N SER A 50 -1.71 6.99 -7.08
CA SER A 50 -3.04 6.92 -7.71
C SER A 50 -3.52 5.51 -7.97
N GLN A 51 -2.61 4.54 -8.18
CA GLN A 51 -2.97 3.13 -8.31
C GLN A 51 -3.23 2.51 -6.94
N MET A 52 -2.43 2.84 -5.93
CA MET A 52 -2.67 2.33 -4.57
C MET A 52 -4.02 2.77 -4.00
N THR A 53 -4.58 3.91 -4.42
CA THR A 53 -5.92 4.33 -3.98
C THR A 53 -7.06 3.69 -4.77
N ARG A 54 -6.76 2.76 -5.69
CA ARG A 54 -7.77 2.00 -6.43
C ARG A 54 -7.88 0.58 -5.86
N ARG A 55 -9.12 0.19 -5.56
CA ARG A 55 -9.45 -1.16 -5.08
C ARG A 55 -8.84 -2.28 -5.93
N PRO A 56 -8.99 -2.33 -7.27
CA PRO A 56 -8.48 -3.46 -8.06
C PRO A 56 -6.98 -3.64 -7.94
N ASP A 57 -6.20 -2.55 -7.89
CA ASP A 57 -4.75 -2.62 -7.78
C ASP A 57 -4.31 -3.13 -6.41
N ILE A 58 -4.92 -2.66 -5.30
CA ILE A 58 -4.63 -3.24 -3.97
C ILE A 58 -5.03 -4.71 -3.96
N VAL A 59 -6.25 -5.06 -4.40
CA VAL A 59 -6.75 -6.44 -4.37
C VAL A 59 -5.85 -7.38 -5.17
N ALA A 60 -5.28 -6.91 -6.29
CA ALA A 60 -4.33 -7.67 -7.08
C ALA A 60 -3.05 -8.01 -6.31
N LEU A 61 -2.53 -7.10 -5.47
CA LEU A 61 -1.38 -7.41 -4.59
C LEU A 61 -1.66 -8.58 -3.65
N PHE A 62 -2.91 -8.71 -3.20
CA PHE A 62 -3.36 -9.77 -2.30
C PHE A 62 -3.90 -11.01 -3.03
N GLY A 63 -3.71 -11.11 -4.35
CA GLY A 63 -4.16 -12.23 -5.16
C GLY A 63 -5.68 -12.45 -5.12
N GLY A 64 -6.45 -11.39 -4.85
CA GLY A 64 -7.90 -11.46 -4.67
C GLY A 64 -8.37 -11.81 -3.25
N ASN A 65 -7.49 -12.32 -2.37
CA ASN A 65 -7.86 -12.66 -1.00
C ASN A 65 -7.71 -11.46 -0.06
N ILE A 66 -8.82 -10.76 0.17
CA ILE A 66 -8.86 -9.54 0.99
C ILE A 66 -9.07 -9.78 2.49
N SER A 67 -8.98 -11.04 2.97
CA SER A 67 -9.26 -11.37 4.38
C SER A 67 -8.34 -10.61 5.34
N TRP A 68 -7.06 -10.52 5.01
CA TRP A 68 -6.09 -9.76 5.80
C TRP A 68 -6.42 -8.27 5.82
N LEU A 69 -6.78 -7.69 4.67
CA LEU A 69 -7.18 -6.28 4.54
C LEU A 69 -8.43 -5.96 5.36
N LYS A 70 -9.45 -6.84 5.31
CA LYS A 70 -10.68 -6.69 6.11
C LYS A 70 -10.42 -6.76 7.60
N SER A 71 -9.46 -7.59 8.03
CA SER A 71 -9.11 -7.73 9.43
C SER A 71 -8.38 -6.51 9.99
N HIS A 72 -7.59 -5.81 9.17
CA HIS A 72 -6.72 -4.72 9.62
C HIS A 72 -7.25 -3.32 9.27
N PHE A 73 -8.06 -3.20 8.21
CA PHE A 73 -8.65 -1.95 7.74
C PHE A 73 -10.16 -2.11 7.51
N PRO A 74 -10.96 -2.56 8.49
CA PRO A 74 -12.35 -2.95 8.24
C PRO A 74 -13.22 -1.80 7.76
N TYR A 75 -13.90 -1.97 6.62
CA TYR A 75 -14.98 -1.10 6.18
C TYR A 75 -16.32 -1.72 6.58
N HIS A 76 -17.02 -1.04 7.48
CA HIS A 76 -18.31 -1.48 7.99
C HIS A 76 -19.46 -0.91 7.18
N THR A 77 -20.46 -1.74 6.89
CA THR A 77 -21.74 -1.31 6.35
C THR A 77 -22.88 -1.79 7.24
N THR A 78 -24.01 -1.10 7.18
CA THR A 78 -25.24 -1.49 7.89
C THR A 78 -26.15 -2.21 6.90
N VAL A 79 -26.43 -3.47 7.18
CA VAL A 79 -27.41 -4.25 6.43
C VAL A 79 -28.73 -4.25 7.19
N MET A 80 -29.81 -3.94 6.48
CA MET A 80 -31.17 -4.05 7.01
C MET A 80 -31.73 -5.42 6.64
N LYS A 81 -32.27 -6.14 7.62
CA LYS A 81 -32.93 -7.42 7.42
C LYS A 81 -34.39 -7.30 7.88
N SER A 82 -35.31 -7.44 6.94
CA SER A 82 -36.74 -7.51 7.25
C SER A 82 -37.09 -8.93 7.70
N HIS A 83 -37.84 -9.02 8.79
CA HIS A 83 -38.34 -10.27 9.34
C HIS A 83 -39.79 -10.53 8.89
N PRO A 84 -40.27 -11.78 8.96
CA PRO A 84 -41.63 -12.13 8.57
C PRO A 84 -42.73 -11.44 9.38
N ASP A 85 -42.42 -10.95 10.58
CA ASP A 85 -43.31 -10.19 11.47
C ASP A 85 -43.41 -8.69 11.12
N GLY A 86 -42.73 -8.26 10.06
CA GLY A 86 -42.69 -6.86 9.63
C GLY A 86 -41.65 -5.99 10.37
N SER A 87 -40.92 -6.55 11.33
CA SER A 87 -39.82 -5.84 11.99
C SER A 87 -38.58 -5.76 11.09
N VAL A 88 -37.77 -4.71 11.27
CA VAL A 88 -36.50 -4.51 10.56
C VAL A 88 -35.36 -4.50 11.57
N SER A 89 -34.38 -5.38 11.40
CA SER A 89 -33.15 -5.37 12.19
C SER A 89 -31.99 -4.78 11.41
N HIS A 90 -31.19 -3.96 12.08
CA HIS A 90 -29.98 -3.35 11.54
C HIS A 90 -28.77 -4.11 12.06
N HIS A 91 -27.96 -4.65 11.15
CA HIS A 91 -26.74 -5.37 11.49
C HIS A 91 -25.54 -4.67 10.88
N ARG A 92 -24.54 -4.37 11.71
CA ARG A 92 -23.25 -3.87 11.24
C ARG A 92 -22.38 -5.04 10.83
N ILE A 93 -21.95 -5.09 9.57
CA ILE A 93 -21.05 -6.14 9.05
C ILE A 93 -19.80 -5.51 8.44
N VAL A 94 -18.70 -6.25 8.40
CA VAL A 94 -17.51 -5.87 7.62
C VAL A 94 -17.73 -6.30 6.17
N SER A 95 -18.02 -5.35 5.29
CA SER A 95 -18.27 -5.64 3.87
C SER A 95 -16.97 -5.65 3.07
N ASP A 96 -16.07 -4.72 3.37
CA ASP A 96 -14.84 -4.50 2.62
C ASP A 96 -13.72 -3.98 3.53
N PHE A 97 -12.71 -3.33 2.95
CA PHE A 97 -11.66 -2.61 3.66
C PHE A 97 -11.60 -1.13 3.27
N VAL A 98 -11.06 -0.29 4.17
CA VAL A 98 -10.84 1.14 3.94
C VAL A 98 -9.61 1.32 3.06
N ILE A 99 -9.83 1.64 1.78
CA ILE A 99 -8.77 1.73 0.76
C ILE A 99 -7.71 2.79 1.12
N SER A 100 -8.13 3.96 1.59
CA SER A 100 -7.20 5.03 1.98
C SER A 100 -6.25 4.59 3.09
N ASP A 101 -6.77 3.90 4.09
CA ASP A 101 -6.00 3.49 5.26
C ASP A 101 -5.01 2.38 4.89
N ALA A 102 -5.46 1.42 4.07
CA ALA A 102 -4.59 0.39 3.52
C ALA A 102 -3.48 0.99 2.64
N ALA A 103 -3.81 1.95 1.75
CA ALA A 103 -2.84 2.60 0.87
C ALA A 103 -1.82 3.44 1.65
N ASN A 104 -2.27 4.20 2.65
CA ASN A 104 -1.40 4.98 3.55
C ASN A 104 -0.43 4.06 4.30
N TRP A 105 -0.94 2.96 4.85
CA TRP A 105 -0.11 2.00 5.57
C TRP A 105 0.93 1.34 4.65
N LEU A 106 0.52 0.83 3.48
CA LEU A 106 1.44 0.24 2.49
C LEU A 106 2.53 1.22 2.02
N ALA A 107 2.16 2.48 1.79
CA ALA A 107 3.13 3.51 1.43
C ALA A 107 4.13 3.80 2.56
N SER A 108 3.65 3.87 3.79
CA SER A 108 4.49 4.08 4.98
C SER A 108 5.53 2.97 5.12
N GLU A 109 5.12 1.71 4.96
CA GLU A 109 6.03 0.56 5.01
C GLU A 109 7.16 0.68 3.99
N CYS A 110 6.85 1.13 2.77
CA CYS A 110 7.86 1.35 1.75
C CYS A 110 8.84 2.47 2.07
N LEU A 111 8.37 3.56 2.68
CA LEU A 111 9.22 4.69 3.05
C LEU A 111 10.13 4.36 4.23
N ILE A 112 9.64 3.56 5.20
CA ILE A 112 10.46 3.05 6.30
C ILE A 112 11.56 2.15 5.76
N GLN A 113 11.23 1.25 4.83
CA GLN A 113 12.22 0.34 4.26
C GLN A 113 13.30 1.05 3.43
N ASP A 114 12.94 2.14 2.74
CA ASP A 114 13.92 2.98 2.04
C ASP A 114 14.85 3.71 3.01
N SER A 115 14.31 4.23 4.11
CA SER A 115 15.13 4.93 5.11
C SER A 115 16.10 3.97 5.81
N GLU A 116 15.68 2.76 6.14
CA GLU A 116 16.55 1.72 6.69
C GLU A 116 17.66 1.30 5.72
N LYS A 117 17.35 1.18 4.42
CA LYS A 117 18.35 0.87 3.39
C LYS A 117 19.37 2.00 3.25
N HIS A 118 18.91 3.24 3.25
CA HIS A 118 19.80 4.40 3.17
C HIS A 118 20.74 4.45 4.38
N LEU A 119 20.21 4.23 5.59
CA LEU A 119 21.02 4.20 6.82
C LEU A 119 22.11 3.12 6.77
N LYS A 120 21.76 1.90 6.34
CA LYS A 120 22.72 0.79 6.20
C LYS A 120 23.81 1.10 5.17
N HIS A 121 23.47 1.75 4.06
CA HIS A 121 24.44 2.12 3.04
C HIS A 121 25.37 3.24 3.50
N THR A 122 24.88 4.20 4.29
CA THR A 122 25.72 5.27 4.87
C THR A 122 26.73 4.71 5.87
N ILE A 123 26.30 3.83 6.78
CA ILE A 123 27.19 3.24 7.81
C ILE A 123 28.30 2.40 7.16
N LEU A 124 28.00 1.66 6.07
CA LEU A 124 28.99 0.88 5.34
C LEU A 124 29.97 1.74 4.52
N ALA A 125 29.58 2.97 4.14
CA ALA A 125 30.45 3.87 3.40
C ALA A 125 31.48 4.58 4.30
N GLU A 126 31.16 4.79 5.58
CA GLU A 126 32.07 5.43 6.55
C GLU A 126 33.20 4.48 7.04
N ASP A 127 33.02 3.16 6.92
CA ASP A 127 34.03 2.14 7.29
C ASP A 127 35.12 1.93 6.21
N HIS A 128 35.04 2.65 5.09
CA HIS A 128 35.94 2.51 3.94
C HIS A 128 36.69 3.79 3.54
N THR A 129 36.89 4.70 4.49
CA THR A 129 37.81 5.84 4.33
C THR A 129 39.11 5.57 5.09
N PRO A 130 40.24 5.29 4.41
CA PRO A 130 41.56 5.18 5.03
C PRO A 130 42.11 6.53 5.52
#